data_AF-F5GUQ0-F1
#
_entry.id   AF-F5GUQ0-F1
#
_cell.length_a   1.000
_cell.length_b   1.000
_cell.length_c   1.000
_cell.angle_alpha   90.00
_cell.angle_beta   90.00
_cell.angle_gamma   90.00
#
_symmetry.space_group_name_H-M   'P 1'
#
loop_
_entity.id
_entity.type
_entity.pdbx_description
1 polymer ?
#
loop_
_entity_poly.entity_id
_entity_poly.type
_entity_poly.pdbx_seq_one_letter_code
_entity_poly.pdbx_strand_id
1 'polypeptide(L)'
;LKNKTKGIRDSGSKEDEADTVYLLAKELAYDVVTGQTDNLAAALAKTSGKDIVQFAKAVEISHSGIGKKVCVTKKGTNSSNLYAVYAERTDNVATSGEGKVAVCAGTNGNTTTKPAGQTIPQVLKDFVRGTLLGDGSKNWPTSTGTGASNNDNATAVAKDLVQELTPEEKTIVAGLLAKTIEGGEVVEIRAVSSTSVMVNACYDLLSEGLGVVPYACVGLGGNFVGVVDGHITPKLAYRLKAGLSYQLSPEISAFAGGFYHRVVGDGVYDDLPAQLL
;
A
#
# COMPACT_ATOMS: atom_id res chain seq x y z
N LEU A 1 4.41 23.88 29.44
CA LEU A 1 3.24 24.14 30.33
C LEU A 1 1.95 23.88 29.55
N LYS A 2 1.03 23.11 30.15
CA LYS A 2 -0.43 22.93 29.90
C LYS A 2 -0.98 23.25 28.48
N ASN A 3 -1.69 22.33 27.83
CA ASN A 3 -3.06 21.99 28.22
C ASN A 3 -3.45 20.53 27.92
N LYS A 4 -4.01 19.87 28.94
CA LYS A 4 -4.87 18.69 28.84
C LYS A 4 -6.26 19.17 28.45
N THR A 5 -6.87 18.53 27.46
CA THR A 5 -8.33 18.54 27.31
C THR A 5 -8.83 17.12 27.51
N LYS A 6 -9.59 16.95 28.59
CA LYS A 6 -10.21 15.70 29.05
C LYS A 6 -11.47 15.47 28.22
N GLY A 7 -11.45 14.50 27.31
CA GLY A 7 -12.63 13.97 26.65
C GLY A 7 -13.18 12.79 27.45
N ILE A 8 -14.35 12.96 28.05
CA ILE A 8 -15.15 11.92 28.70
C ILE A 8 -15.56 10.90 27.62
N ARG A 9 -15.26 9.60 27.82
CA ARG A 9 -15.84 8.52 27.02
C ARG A 9 -16.67 7.62 27.91
N ASP A 10 -17.96 7.74 27.65
CA ASP A 10 -19.05 6.93 28.12
C ASP A 10 -18.95 5.50 27.55
N SER A 11 -19.55 4.57 28.26
CA SER A 11 -19.63 3.14 27.98
C SER A 11 -20.27 2.79 26.64
N GLY A 12 -19.66 1.87 25.88
CA GLY A 12 -20.28 1.24 24.70
C GLY A 12 -19.24 0.55 23.83
N SER A 13 -19.34 -0.78 23.72
CA SER A 13 -18.60 -1.72 22.86
C SER A 13 -17.24 -1.26 22.33
N LYS A 14 -16.16 -1.75 22.96
CA LYS A 14 -14.86 -1.79 22.28
C LYS A 14 -14.92 -2.89 21.23
N GLU A 15 -15.13 -2.48 19.99
CA GLU A 15 -14.65 -3.20 18.82
C GLU A 15 -13.14 -3.42 18.97
N ASP A 16 -12.70 -4.56 18.43
CA ASP A 16 -11.34 -5.07 18.46
C ASP A 16 -10.31 -3.94 18.27
N GLU A 17 -9.43 -3.75 19.25
CA GLU A 17 -8.16 -3.09 18.99
C GLU A 17 -7.40 -3.99 18.03
N ALA A 18 -7.60 -3.76 16.73
CA ALA A 18 -6.81 -4.38 15.69
C ALA A 18 -5.33 -4.11 16.00
N ASP A 19 -4.55 -5.18 16.06
CA ASP A 19 -3.09 -5.15 16.10
C ASP A 19 -2.59 -4.21 15.00
N THR A 20 -2.18 -3.01 15.39
CA THR A 20 -1.93 -1.91 14.46
C THR A 20 -0.47 -1.98 14.03
N VAL A 21 -0.23 -2.55 12.86
CA VAL A 21 1.10 -2.55 12.24
C VAL A 21 1.37 -1.16 11.64
N TYR A 22 2.24 -0.38 12.28
CA TYR A 22 2.71 0.89 11.74
C TYR A 22 3.87 0.65 10.76
N LEU A 23 3.54 0.44 9.49
CA LEU A 23 4.51 0.64 8.40
C LEU A 23 4.51 2.13 8.08
N LEU A 24 5.60 2.84 8.38
CA LEU A 24 5.85 4.16 7.81
C LEU A 24 6.13 3.96 6.32
N ALA A 25 5.07 3.75 5.54
CA ALA A 25 5.14 3.79 4.10
C ALA A 25 5.68 5.18 3.74
N LYS A 26 6.77 5.19 2.96
CA LYS A 26 7.32 6.43 2.45
C LYS A 26 6.31 7.08 1.50
N GLU A 27 6.37 8.41 1.41
CA GLU A 27 5.32 9.30 0.90
C GLU A 27 4.76 8.84 -0.46
N LEU A 28 5.63 8.48 -1.41
CA LEU A 28 5.22 8.06 -2.76
C LEU A 28 4.43 6.74 -2.75
N ALA A 29 4.91 5.75 -2.00
CA ALA A 29 4.27 4.45 -1.90
C ALA A 29 2.88 4.55 -1.25
N TYR A 30 2.79 5.34 -0.17
CA TYR A 30 1.53 5.59 0.52
C TYR A 30 0.51 6.30 -0.37
N ASP A 31 0.93 7.36 -1.07
CA ASP A 31 0.02 8.16 -1.89
C ASP A 31 -0.54 7.37 -3.09
N VAL A 32 0.25 6.46 -3.68
CA VAL A 32 -0.22 5.57 -4.76
C VAL A 32 -1.32 4.64 -4.27
N VAL A 33 -1.11 3.94 -3.15
CA VAL A 33 -2.05 2.94 -2.62
C VAL A 33 -3.34 3.60 -2.12
N THR A 34 -3.21 4.77 -1.50
CA THR A 34 -4.36 5.54 -0.97
C THR A 34 -5.04 6.42 -2.03
N GLY A 35 -4.47 6.53 -3.22
CA GLY A 35 -5.03 7.30 -4.32
C GLY A 35 -4.94 8.82 -4.16
N GLN A 36 -4.00 9.32 -3.35
CA GLN A 36 -3.76 10.74 -3.14
C GLN A 36 -3.03 11.38 -4.33
N THR A 37 -3.75 11.57 -5.43
CA THR A 37 -3.15 11.98 -6.73
C THR A 37 -2.37 13.30 -6.63
N ASP A 38 -2.89 14.30 -5.92
CA ASP A 38 -2.25 15.62 -5.81
C ASP A 38 -0.99 15.58 -4.95
N ASN A 39 -1.01 14.83 -3.84
CA ASN A 39 0.16 14.64 -2.97
C ASN A 39 1.24 13.84 -3.71
N LEU A 40 0.85 12.76 -4.40
CA LEU A 40 1.75 11.98 -5.24
C LEU A 40 2.39 12.83 -6.32
N ALA A 41 1.62 13.67 -7.01
CA ALA A 41 2.14 14.58 -8.03
C ALA A 41 3.16 15.58 -7.46
N ALA A 42 2.86 16.14 -6.28
CA ALA A 42 3.75 17.08 -5.60
C ALA A 42 5.05 16.43 -5.12
N ALA A 43 4.98 15.18 -4.63
CA ALA A 43 6.14 14.40 -4.23
C ALA A 43 6.99 13.97 -5.44
N LEU A 44 6.36 13.43 -6.50
CA LEU A 44 7.01 13.07 -7.76
C LEU A 44 7.70 14.27 -8.43
N ALA A 45 7.13 15.47 -8.32
CA ALA A 45 7.74 16.68 -8.86
C ALA A 45 9.06 17.05 -8.18
N LYS A 46 9.29 16.59 -6.95
CA LYS A 46 10.56 16.78 -6.20
C LYS A 46 11.56 15.67 -6.48
N THR A 47 11.13 14.57 -7.06
CA THR A 47 11.99 13.44 -7.43
C THR A 47 12.83 13.77 -8.66
N SER A 48 14.09 13.34 -8.67
CA SER A 48 14.96 13.56 -9.82
C SER A 48 14.51 12.75 -11.03
N GLY A 49 14.69 13.29 -12.24
CA GLY A 49 14.34 12.55 -13.46
C GLY A 49 15.09 11.22 -13.57
N LYS A 50 16.32 11.14 -13.05
CA LYS A 50 17.12 9.91 -13.01
C LYS A 50 16.45 8.81 -12.20
N ASP A 51 15.89 9.14 -11.04
CA ASP A 51 15.20 8.16 -10.19
C ASP A 51 13.90 7.70 -10.85
N ILE A 52 13.21 8.58 -11.58
CA ILE A 52 12.02 8.22 -12.37
C ILE A 52 12.36 7.27 -13.51
N VAL A 53 13.50 7.48 -14.19
CA VAL A 53 14.02 6.53 -15.18
C VAL A 53 14.30 5.17 -14.53
N GLN A 54 14.93 5.15 -13.35
CA GLN A 54 15.20 3.89 -12.64
C GLN A 54 13.91 3.18 -12.24
N PHE A 55 12.93 3.91 -11.72
CA PHE A 55 11.60 3.40 -11.42
C PHE A 55 10.93 2.80 -12.67
N ALA A 56 10.89 3.54 -13.79
CA ALA A 56 10.29 3.07 -15.03
C ALA A 56 10.99 1.80 -15.57
N LYS A 57 12.33 1.73 -15.46
CA LYS A 57 13.09 0.53 -15.81
C LYS A 57 12.75 -0.66 -14.92
N ALA A 58 12.57 -0.43 -13.61
CA ALA A 58 12.15 -1.48 -12.69
C ALA A 58 10.73 -1.98 -13.00
N VAL A 59 9.80 -1.07 -13.36
CA VAL A 59 8.46 -1.44 -13.84
C VAL A 59 8.54 -2.28 -15.12
N GLU A 60 9.36 -1.88 -16.10
CA GLU A 60 9.52 -2.62 -17.36
C GLU A 60 10.06 -4.04 -17.13
N ILE A 61 11.05 -4.19 -16.25
CA ILE A 61 11.70 -5.49 -15.97
C ILE A 61 10.77 -6.40 -15.16
N SER A 62 10.22 -5.90 -14.05
CA SER A 62 9.48 -6.74 -13.11
C SER A 62 8.03 -6.95 -13.53
N HIS A 63 7.39 -5.94 -14.12
CA HIS A 63 5.95 -5.93 -14.40
C HIS A 63 5.61 -5.13 -15.67
N SER A 64 6.14 -5.56 -16.82
CA SER A 64 5.95 -4.86 -18.11
C SER A 64 4.49 -4.58 -18.49
N GLY A 65 3.53 -5.37 -17.98
CA GLY A 65 2.09 -5.13 -18.14
C GLY A 65 1.62 -3.80 -17.54
N ILE A 66 2.16 -3.43 -16.36
CA ILE A 66 1.88 -2.15 -15.70
C ILE A 66 2.45 -1.00 -16.52
N GLY A 67 3.70 -1.14 -17.00
CA GLY A 67 4.34 -0.12 -17.84
C GLY A 67 3.60 0.17 -19.15
N LYS A 68 2.75 -0.75 -19.63
CA LYS A 68 1.90 -0.55 -20.82
C LYS A 68 0.62 0.24 -20.55
N LYS A 69 0.24 0.44 -19.28
CA LYS A 69 -0.95 1.19 -18.86
C LYS A 69 -0.64 2.63 -18.45
N VAL A 70 0.63 2.93 -18.18
CA VAL A 70 1.09 4.23 -17.71
C VAL A 70 1.71 5.02 -18.86
N CYS A 71 1.44 6.32 -18.91
CA CYS A 71 1.88 7.23 -19.96
C CYS A 71 1.50 6.73 -21.35
N VAL A 72 0.27 6.24 -21.51
CA VAL A 72 -0.22 5.77 -22.81
C VAL A 72 -0.59 6.98 -23.66
N THR A 73 0.13 7.22 -24.75
CA THR A 73 -0.21 8.29 -25.71
C THR A 73 -1.62 8.10 -26.25
N LYS A 74 -2.32 9.21 -26.56
CA LYS A 74 -3.74 9.19 -26.95
C LYS A 74 -3.93 9.60 -28.41
N LYS A 75 -5.01 9.08 -29.01
CA LYS A 75 -5.42 9.44 -30.37
C LYS A 75 -6.02 10.83 -30.43
N GLY A 76 -5.78 11.51 -31.54
CA GLY A 76 -6.49 12.75 -31.88
C GLY A 76 -7.91 12.48 -32.40
N THR A 77 -8.68 13.54 -32.56
CA THR A 77 -10.11 13.49 -32.97
C THR A 77 -10.34 13.35 -34.48
N ASN A 78 -9.30 13.15 -35.30
CA ASN A 78 -9.43 13.06 -36.76
C ASN A 78 -9.63 11.63 -37.29
N SER A 79 -9.92 11.57 -38.60
CA SER A 79 -10.02 10.36 -39.43
C SER A 79 -8.79 9.44 -39.41
N SER A 80 -7.59 9.95 -39.11
CA SER A 80 -6.35 9.14 -39.15
C SER A 80 -6.19 8.20 -37.95
N ASN A 81 -6.91 8.41 -36.84
CA ASN A 81 -6.86 7.57 -35.63
C ASN A 81 -5.44 7.29 -35.11
N LEU A 82 -4.48 8.21 -35.34
CA LEU A 82 -3.08 8.05 -34.96
C LEU A 82 -2.82 8.54 -33.53
N TYR A 83 -1.98 7.81 -32.81
CA TYR A 83 -1.45 8.16 -31.51
C TYR A 83 -0.32 9.18 -31.61
N ALA A 84 -0.14 9.97 -30.55
CA ALA A 84 1.02 10.85 -30.43
C ALA A 84 2.32 10.04 -30.30
N VAL A 85 3.44 10.70 -30.62
CA VAL A 85 4.79 10.11 -30.53
C VAL A 85 5.58 10.89 -29.48
N TYR A 86 6.22 10.19 -28.53
CA TYR A 86 7.08 10.84 -27.55
C TYR A 86 8.32 11.43 -28.20
N ALA A 87 8.67 12.65 -27.79
CA ALA A 87 9.80 13.39 -28.29
C ALA A 87 10.34 14.37 -27.24
N GLU A 88 11.53 14.90 -27.52
CA GLU A 88 12.24 15.87 -26.66
C GLU A 88 11.47 17.18 -26.46
N ARG A 89 10.60 17.54 -27.41
CA ARG A 89 9.78 18.75 -27.37
C ARG A 89 8.44 18.47 -28.01
N THR A 90 7.38 18.98 -27.39
CA THR A 90 6.02 18.94 -27.93
C THR A 90 5.95 19.81 -29.19
N ASP A 91 5.63 19.17 -30.32
CA ASP A 91 5.24 19.79 -31.57
C ASP A 91 3.89 19.19 -32.00
N ASN A 92 2.84 19.78 -31.45
CA ASN A 92 1.50 19.23 -31.49
C ASN A 92 0.44 20.31 -31.75
N VAL A 93 0.82 21.31 -32.55
CA VAL A 93 -0.08 22.40 -32.94
C VAL A 93 -1.09 21.88 -33.96
N ALA A 94 -2.34 22.30 -33.81
CA ALA A 94 -3.38 22.00 -34.78
C ALA A 94 -2.92 22.44 -36.19
N THR A 95 -3.18 21.60 -37.18
CA THR A 95 -2.84 21.80 -38.61
C THR A 95 -1.37 21.86 -39.05
N SER A 96 -0.42 22.10 -38.14
CA SER A 96 1.00 22.26 -38.52
C SER A 96 1.98 21.37 -37.76
N GLY A 97 1.60 20.82 -36.60
CA GLY A 97 2.50 20.03 -35.76
C GLY A 97 2.70 18.58 -36.24
N GLU A 98 3.82 17.98 -35.86
CA GLU A 98 4.18 16.61 -36.25
C GLU A 98 3.55 15.50 -35.38
N GLY A 99 2.62 15.84 -34.48
CA GLY A 99 1.98 14.87 -33.58
C GLY A 99 2.93 14.36 -32.48
N LYS A 100 3.95 15.17 -32.16
CA LYS A 100 4.97 14.87 -31.16
C LYS A 100 4.63 15.47 -29.80
N VAL A 101 4.81 14.71 -28.73
CA VAL A 101 4.49 15.14 -27.36
C VAL A 101 5.66 14.89 -26.41
N ALA A 102 5.91 15.83 -25.52
CA ALA A 102 6.84 15.69 -24.40
C ALA A 102 6.11 15.53 -23.04
N VAL A 103 4.78 15.41 -23.06
CA VAL A 103 3.96 15.20 -21.86
C VAL A 103 3.45 13.76 -21.81
N CYS A 104 3.60 13.10 -20.66
CA CYS A 104 3.05 11.77 -20.38
C CYS A 104 1.55 11.73 -20.70
N ALA A 105 1.11 10.65 -21.35
CA ALA A 105 -0.25 10.45 -21.85
C ALA A 105 -0.75 11.53 -22.83
N GLY A 106 0.18 12.21 -23.53
CA GLY A 106 -0.13 13.25 -24.50
C GLY A 106 -1.02 12.77 -25.65
N THR A 107 -1.96 13.62 -26.05
CA THR A 107 -2.91 13.37 -27.14
C THR A 107 -2.40 13.92 -28.45
N ASN A 108 -2.58 13.22 -29.57
CA ASN A 108 -2.25 13.77 -30.89
C ASN A 108 -3.21 14.95 -31.21
N GLY A 109 -2.65 16.14 -31.35
CA GLY A 109 -3.35 17.40 -31.60
C GLY A 109 -3.36 17.81 -33.07
N ASN A 110 -2.70 17.07 -33.97
CA ASN A 110 -2.74 17.38 -35.39
C ASN A 110 -4.14 17.11 -35.93
N THR A 111 -4.74 18.09 -36.62
CA THR A 111 -6.10 18.08 -37.21
C THR A 111 -6.15 17.84 -38.73
N THR A 112 -5.01 17.63 -39.39
CA THR A 112 -4.89 17.53 -40.86
C THR A 112 -4.82 16.10 -41.39
N THR A 113 -4.92 15.98 -42.71
CA THR A 113 -4.78 14.72 -43.47
C THR A 113 -3.34 14.23 -43.63
N LYS A 114 -2.34 15.00 -43.15
CA LYS A 114 -0.95 14.55 -43.12
C LYS A 114 -0.79 13.46 -42.06
N PRO A 115 -0.08 12.35 -42.34
CA PRO A 115 0.22 11.36 -41.32
C PRO A 115 1.23 11.97 -40.33
N ALA A 116 0.72 12.35 -39.16
CA ALA A 116 1.48 12.81 -38.01
C ALA A 116 1.11 11.93 -36.82
N GLY A 117 2.09 11.27 -36.20
CA GLY A 117 1.86 10.25 -35.18
C GLY A 117 2.13 8.82 -35.66
N GLN A 118 1.61 7.83 -34.93
CA GLN A 118 1.79 6.40 -35.21
C GLN A 118 0.54 5.57 -34.92
N THR A 119 0.47 4.34 -35.45
CA THR A 119 -0.71 3.45 -35.33
C THR A 119 -0.77 2.68 -34.02
N ILE A 120 0.35 2.57 -33.30
CA ILE A 120 0.48 1.87 -32.02
C ILE A 120 0.69 2.93 -30.92
N PRO A 121 0.04 2.85 -29.75
CA PRO A 121 0.34 3.79 -28.67
C PRO A 121 1.76 3.57 -28.12
N GLN A 122 2.41 4.65 -27.72
CA GLN A 122 3.62 4.61 -26.91
C GLN A 122 3.27 4.63 -25.42
N VAL A 123 4.15 4.04 -24.60
CA VAL A 123 3.89 3.81 -23.17
C VAL A 123 5.05 4.33 -22.31
N LEU A 124 5.05 4.06 -20.99
CA LEU A 124 6.04 4.58 -20.04
C LEU A 124 7.52 4.45 -20.48
N LYS A 125 7.91 3.31 -21.04
CA LYS A 125 9.30 3.11 -21.51
C LYS A 125 9.67 4.02 -22.68
N ASP A 126 8.70 4.30 -23.55
CA ASP A 126 8.89 5.17 -24.71
C ASP A 126 8.90 6.63 -24.28
N PHE A 127 8.11 7.00 -23.26
CA PHE A 127 8.19 8.29 -22.58
C PHE A 127 9.60 8.51 -22.01
N VAL A 128 10.13 7.54 -21.27
CA VAL A 128 11.50 7.61 -20.72
C VAL A 128 12.54 7.76 -21.84
N ARG A 129 12.45 6.96 -22.91
CA ARG A 129 13.40 6.99 -24.01
C ARG A 129 13.33 8.27 -24.85
N GLY A 130 12.12 8.67 -25.25
CA GLY A 130 11.89 9.75 -26.22
C GLY A 130 11.77 11.13 -25.60
N THR A 131 11.26 11.21 -24.37
CA THR A 131 10.99 12.48 -23.67
C THR A 131 12.03 12.77 -22.59
N LEU A 132 12.37 11.78 -21.76
CA LEU A 132 13.36 11.92 -20.69
C LEU A 132 14.81 11.67 -21.14
N LEU A 133 15.02 11.41 -22.44
CA LEU A 133 16.31 11.09 -23.06
C LEU A 133 17.03 9.87 -22.47
N GLY A 134 16.28 8.98 -21.81
CA GLY A 134 16.79 7.74 -21.22
C GLY A 134 17.62 7.91 -19.95
N ASP A 135 18.09 9.12 -19.62
CA ASP A 135 18.84 9.42 -18.40
C ASP A 135 18.08 10.31 -17.41
N GLY A 136 16.92 10.85 -17.81
CA GLY A 136 16.12 11.74 -16.96
C GLY A 136 16.58 13.20 -16.99
N SER A 137 17.53 13.56 -17.84
CA SER A 137 18.13 14.90 -17.89
C SER A 137 17.18 15.99 -18.41
N LYS A 138 16.10 15.60 -19.09
CA LYS A 138 15.17 16.54 -19.74
C LYS A 138 13.71 16.20 -19.46
N ASN A 139 12.88 17.23 -19.52
CA ASN A 139 11.42 17.16 -19.44
C ASN A 139 10.83 16.60 -18.14
N TRP A 140 11.65 16.42 -17.09
CA TRP A 140 11.16 16.09 -15.75
C TRP A 140 11.44 17.23 -14.77
N PRO A 141 10.47 17.65 -13.93
CA PRO A 141 9.07 17.21 -13.85
C PRO A 141 8.13 17.92 -14.85
N THR A 142 8.66 18.84 -15.67
CA THR A 142 7.88 19.70 -16.57
C THR A 142 8.30 19.47 -18.02
N SER A 143 7.33 19.28 -18.90
CA SER A 143 7.53 19.09 -20.34
C SER A 143 8.03 20.35 -21.03
N THR A 144 8.59 20.19 -22.23
CA THR A 144 9.04 21.29 -23.08
C THR A 144 8.16 21.38 -24.33
N GLY A 145 7.75 22.58 -24.71
CA GLY A 145 7.07 22.84 -25.98
C GLY A 145 5.71 23.49 -25.82
N THR A 146 4.89 23.41 -26.86
CA THR A 146 3.56 24.02 -26.87
C THR A 146 2.66 23.39 -25.81
N GLY A 147 2.00 24.20 -25.00
CA GLY A 147 1.07 23.73 -23.96
C GLY A 147 1.73 23.16 -22.70
N ALA A 148 3.06 23.29 -22.56
CA ALA A 148 3.75 22.92 -21.34
C ALA A 148 3.24 23.73 -20.14
N SER A 149 3.00 23.05 -19.03
CA SER A 149 2.60 23.67 -17.76
C SER A 149 3.42 23.13 -16.61
N ASN A 150 3.53 23.90 -15.53
CA ASN A 150 4.39 23.54 -14.41
C ASN A 150 4.05 22.15 -13.84
N ASN A 151 5.05 21.27 -13.75
CA ASN A 151 4.96 19.90 -13.25
C ASN A 151 3.95 19.00 -13.98
N ASP A 152 3.66 19.29 -15.25
CA ASP A 152 2.68 18.54 -16.04
C ASP A 152 3.00 17.04 -16.16
N ASN A 153 4.28 16.67 -16.31
CA ASN A 153 4.71 15.28 -16.36
C ASN A 153 4.54 14.57 -15.02
N ALA A 154 4.93 15.21 -13.91
CA ALA A 154 4.71 14.63 -12.59
C ALA A 154 3.21 14.42 -12.30
N THR A 155 2.38 15.40 -12.69
CA THR A 155 0.92 15.33 -12.54
C THR A 155 0.31 14.22 -13.40
N ALA A 156 0.73 14.11 -14.65
CA ALA A 156 0.24 13.08 -15.58
C ALA A 156 0.66 11.67 -15.14
N VAL A 157 1.91 11.47 -14.70
CA VAL A 157 2.36 10.19 -14.15
C VAL A 157 1.57 9.83 -12.90
N ALA A 158 1.42 10.74 -11.94
CA ALA A 158 0.65 10.50 -10.72
C ALA A 158 -0.78 10.07 -11.03
N LYS A 159 -1.42 10.75 -11.98
CA LYS A 159 -2.77 10.45 -12.43
C LYS A 159 -2.87 9.04 -12.99
N ASP A 160 -1.97 8.66 -13.90
CA ASP A 160 -2.01 7.33 -14.51
C ASP A 160 -1.74 6.23 -13.47
N LEU A 161 -0.79 6.43 -12.54
CA LEU A 161 -0.51 5.47 -11.46
C LEU A 161 -1.71 5.26 -10.53
N VAL A 162 -2.52 6.28 -10.30
CA VAL A 162 -3.69 6.20 -9.41
C VAL A 162 -4.96 5.76 -10.16
N GLN A 163 -5.15 6.12 -11.42
CA GLN A 163 -6.42 5.93 -12.12
C GLN A 163 -6.44 4.74 -13.07
N GLU A 164 -5.30 4.37 -13.66
CA GLU A 164 -5.24 3.33 -14.71
C GLU A 164 -4.86 1.95 -14.16
N LEU A 165 -4.46 1.88 -12.89
CA LEU A 165 -3.98 0.65 -12.23
C LEU A 165 -5.02 0.06 -11.27
N THR A 166 -5.04 -1.27 -11.18
CA THR A 166 -5.84 -1.97 -10.16
C THR A 166 -5.21 -1.82 -8.77
N PRO A 167 -5.95 -2.10 -7.67
CA PRO A 167 -5.39 -2.07 -6.32
C PRO A 167 -4.13 -2.93 -6.15
N GLU A 168 -4.08 -4.11 -6.78
CA GLU A 168 -2.92 -5.01 -6.74
C GLU A 168 -1.72 -4.41 -7.49
N GLU A 169 -1.96 -3.83 -8.66
CA GLU A 169 -0.92 -3.15 -9.45
C GLU A 169 -0.39 -1.91 -8.72
N LYS A 170 -1.24 -1.18 -7.99
CA LYS A 170 -0.84 -0.05 -7.14
C LYS A 170 0.10 -0.50 -6.02
N THR A 171 -0.19 -1.61 -5.35
CA THR A 171 0.69 -2.17 -4.32
C THR A 171 2.07 -2.54 -4.89
N ILE A 172 2.10 -3.13 -6.09
CA ILE A 172 3.36 -3.44 -6.79
C ILE A 172 4.13 -2.15 -7.11
N VAL A 173 3.46 -1.14 -7.67
CA VAL A 173 4.09 0.15 -8.00
C VAL A 173 4.60 0.85 -6.75
N ALA A 174 3.83 0.85 -5.66
CA ALA A 174 4.22 1.42 -4.38
C ALA A 174 5.49 0.76 -3.84
N GLY A 175 5.58 -0.58 -3.93
CA GLY A 175 6.80 -1.30 -3.59
C GLY A 175 7.99 -0.91 -4.47
N LEU A 176 7.78 -0.75 -5.78
CA LEU A 176 8.83 -0.32 -6.71
C LEU A 176 9.29 1.13 -6.44
N LEU A 177 8.37 2.05 -6.13
CA LEU A 177 8.69 3.44 -5.77
C LEU A 177 9.51 3.49 -4.47
N ALA A 178 9.07 2.74 -3.45
CA ALA A 178 9.80 2.61 -2.20
C ALA A 178 11.22 2.09 -2.43
N LYS A 179 11.37 1.02 -3.23
CA LYS A 179 12.67 0.38 -3.50
C LYS A 179 13.61 1.24 -4.35
N THR A 180 13.10 1.92 -5.37
CA THR A 180 13.94 2.61 -6.38
C THR A 180 14.19 4.07 -6.07
N ILE A 181 13.18 4.79 -5.59
CA ILE A 181 13.26 6.25 -5.42
C ILE A 181 13.57 6.58 -3.97
N GLU A 182 12.83 5.94 -3.06
CA GLU A 182 12.89 6.34 -1.67
C GLU A 182 13.99 5.57 -0.91
N GLY A 183 14.52 4.48 -1.47
CA GLY A 183 15.55 3.63 -0.87
C GLY A 183 15.04 2.85 0.33
N GLY A 184 13.74 2.50 0.33
CA GLY A 184 13.11 1.64 1.32
C GLY A 184 13.22 0.17 0.92
N GLU A 185 13.46 -0.70 1.89
CA GLU A 185 13.33 -2.14 1.71
C GLU A 185 11.86 -2.53 1.89
N VAL A 186 11.31 -3.29 0.94
CA VAL A 186 9.89 -3.67 0.92
C VAL A 186 9.76 -5.12 1.35
N VAL A 187 8.97 -5.32 2.39
CA VAL A 187 8.66 -6.64 2.96
C VAL A 187 7.17 -6.93 2.73
N GLU A 188 6.87 -8.11 2.19
CA GLU A 188 5.47 -8.57 2.06
C GLU A 188 5.04 -9.33 3.33
N ILE A 189 4.02 -8.83 4.03
CA ILE A 189 3.39 -9.56 5.14
C ILE A 189 2.07 -10.15 4.65
N ARG A 190 2.06 -11.45 4.36
CA ARG A 190 0.86 -12.15 3.85
C ARG A 190 -0.16 -12.48 4.93
N ALA A 191 0.29 -12.75 6.14
CA ALA A 191 -0.56 -13.03 7.29
C ALA A 191 0.22 -12.89 8.59
N VAL A 192 -0.51 -12.48 9.64
CA VAL A 192 -0.06 -12.54 11.04
C VAL A 192 -0.93 -13.60 11.72
N SER A 193 -0.32 -14.64 12.26
CA SER A 193 -1.02 -15.68 13.04
C SER A 193 -0.61 -15.60 14.50
N SER A 194 -1.59 -15.60 15.40
CA SER A 194 -1.39 -15.64 16.84
C SER A 194 -2.07 -16.89 17.39
N THR A 195 -1.28 -17.85 17.86
CA THR A 195 -1.79 -19.06 18.51
C THR A 195 -1.34 -19.04 19.98
N SER A 196 -2.28 -19.19 20.92
CA SER A 196 -1.94 -19.33 22.34
C SER A 196 -2.17 -20.76 22.82
N VAL A 197 -1.17 -21.30 23.53
CA VAL A 197 -1.27 -22.59 24.23
C VAL A 197 -1.17 -22.31 25.72
N MET A 198 -2.22 -22.62 26.47
CA MET A 198 -2.34 -22.29 27.89
C MET A 198 -2.71 -23.52 28.71
N VAL A 199 -2.00 -23.73 29.83
CA VAL A 199 -2.35 -24.72 30.86
C VAL A 199 -3.01 -23.98 32.01
N ASN A 200 -4.25 -24.35 32.37
CA ASN A 200 -4.99 -23.71 33.46
C ASN A 200 -5.07 -24.64 34.68
N ALA A 201 -4.75 -24.10 35.86
CA ALA A 201 -5.09 -24.70 37.14
C ALA A 201 -6.36 -24.01 37.65
N CYS A 202 -7.43 -24.79 37.86
CA CYS A 202 -8.73 -24.29 38.28
C CYS A 202 -9.09 -24.77 39.69
N TYR A 203 -9.83 -23.93 40.41
CA TYR A 203 -10.39 -24.24 41.70
C TYR A 203 -11.89 -23.97 41.67
N ASP A 204 -12.66 -24.98 42.02
CA ASP A 204 -14.11 -24.90 42.16
C ASP A 204 -14.43 -24.54 43.62
N LEU A 205 -15.03 -23.36 43.81
CA LEU A 205 -15.53 -22.94 45.09
C LEU A 205 -16.88 -23.62 45.31
N LEU A 206 -16.85 -24.76 46.00
CA LEU A 206 -18.06 -25.48 46.40
C LEU A 206 -18.92 -24.56 47.27
N SER A 207 -20.07 -24.18 46.74
CA SER A 207 -21.10 -23.43 47.47
C SER A 207 -22.19 -24.41 47.86
N GLU A 208 -22.29 -24.75 49.14
CA GLU A 208 -23.35 -25.63 49.65
C GLU A 208 -24.72 -25.02 49.32
N GLY A 209 -25.53 -25.74 48.54
CA GLY A 209 -26.97 -25.44 48.35
C GLY A 209 -27.41 -24.73 47.07
N LEU A 210 -26.53 -24.43 46.11
CA LEU A 210 -26.94 -23.93 44.77
C LEU A 210 -26.38 -24.83 43.66
N GLY A 211 -27.18 -25.11 42.62
CA GLY A 211 -26.73 -25.82 41.40
C GLY A 211 -25.73 -25.04 40.53
N VAL A 212 -25.13 -23.97 41.09
CA VAL A 212 -24.13 -23.10 40.48
C VAL A 212 -22.86 -23.15 41.32
N VAL A 213 -21.75 -23.55 40.71
CA VAL A 213 -20.42 -23.65 41.32
C VAL A 213 -19.54 -22.52 40.78
N PRO A 214 -19.22 -21.50 41.59
CA PRO A 214 -18.21 -20.52 41.20
C PRO A 214 -16.86 -21.17 41.01
N TYR A 215 -16.13 -20.78 39.96
CA TYR A 215 -14.80 -21.28 39.66
C TYR A 215 -13.83 -20.15 39.34
N ALA A 216 -12.56 -20.36 39.69
CA ALA A 216 -11.46 -19.48 39.32
C ALA A 216 -10.31 -20.32 38.79
N CYS A 217 -9.65 -19.85 37.73
CA CYS A 217 -8.48 -20.49 37.14
C CYS A 217 -7.34 -19.50 36.96
N VAL A 218 -6.13 -19.98 37.20
CA VAL A 218 -4.88 -19.33 36.79
C VAL A 218 -4.22 -20.20 35.73
N GLY A 219 -3.89 -19.59 34.60
CA GLY A 219 -3.27 -20.23 33.47
C GLY A 219 -1.92 -19.64 33.14
N LEU A 220 -0.98 -20.51 32.80
CA LEU A 220 0.34 -20.15 32.29
C LEU A 220 0.54 -20.85 30.96
N GLY A 221 1.22 -20.19 30.03
CA GLY A 221 1.40 -20.74 28.70
C GLY A 221 2.28 -19.87 27.83
N GLY A 222 2.23 -20.15 26.53
CA GLY A 222 2.93 -19.42 25.50
C GLY A 222 1.96 -18.82 24.50
N ASN A 223 2.20 -17.57 24.11
CA ASN A 223 1.64 -17.00 22.90
C ASN A 223 2.69 -17.09 21.79
N PHE A 224 2.27 -17.57 20.63
CA PHE A 224 3.10 -17.84 19.48
C PHE A 224 2.61 -16.93 18.36
N VAL A 225 3.38 -15.89 18.05
CA VAL A 225 3.11 -15.00 16.92
C VAL A 225 4.04 -15.39 15.79
N GLY A 226 3.46 -15.72 14.64
CA GLY A 226 4.17 -16.00 13.40
C GLY A 226 3.79 -14.95 12.35
N VAL A 227 4.80 -14.30 11.80
CA VAL A 227 4.71 -13.44 10.62
C VAL A 227 5.64 -14.09 9.60
N VAL A 228 5.07 -14.72 8.57
CA VAL A 228 5.71 -15.38 7.41
C VAL A 228 7.08 -16.05 7.65
N ASP A 229 7.10 -17.38 7.50
CA ASP A 229 8.27 -18.29 7.43
C ASP A 229 8.90 -18.76 8.76
N GLY A 230 8.38 -19.88 9.27
CA GLY A 230 9.08 -20.87 10.10
C GLY A 230 9.60 -20.48 11.48
N HIS A 231 9.77 -19.20 11.78
CA HIS A 231 10.23 -18.73 13.09
C HIS A 231 9.04 -18.30 13.92
N ILE A 232 8.89 -19.00 15.02
CA ILE A 232 7.87 -18.74 16.01
C ILE A 232 8.60 -18.16 17.21
N THR A 233 8.28 -16.93 17.59
CA THR A 233 8.85 -16.31 18.80
C THR A 233 7.90 -16.58 19.98
N PRO A 234 8.18 -17.57 20.85
CA PRO A 234 7.32 -17.85 21.98
C PRO A 234 7.46 -16.75 23.03
N LYS A 235 6.34 -16.13 23.42
CA LYS A 235 6.28 -15.29 24.62
C LYS A 235 5.48 -15.95 25.71
N LEU A 236 6.00 -15.91 26.93
CA LEU A 236 5.26 -16.37 28.10
C LEU A 236 3.99 -15.54 28.25
N ALA A 237 2.86 -16.19 28.49
CA ALA A 237 1.59 -15.53 28.74
C ALA A 237 0.93 -16.12 29.98
N TYR A 238 0.13 -15.30 30.65
CA TYR A 238 -0.71 -15.74 31.75
C TYR A 238 -2.18 -15.40 31.46
N ARG A 239 -3.08 -16.24 31.97
CA ARG A 239 -4.53 -16.05 31.84
C ARG A 239 -5.18 -16.24 33.20
N LEU A 240 -6.04 -15.31 33.58
CA LEU A 240 -6.91 -15.43 34.76
C LEU A 240 -8.32 -15.65 34.24
N LYS A 241 -9.01 -16.70 34.69
CA LYS A 241 -10.40 -16.99 34.31
C LYS A 241 -11.23 -17.06 35.58
N ALA A 242 -12.42 -16.48 35.59
CA ALA A 242 -13.34 -16.60 36.70
C ALA A 242 -14.77 -16.66 36.16
N GLY A 243 -15.61 -17.46 36.79
CA GLY A 243 -16.97 -17.66 36.32
C GLY A 243 -17.81 -18.53 37.22
N LEU A 244 -18.93 -18.96 36.66
CA LEU A 244 -19.92 -19.82 37.26
C LEU A 244 -20.08 -21.05 36.36
N SER A 245 -20.05 -22.23 36.98
CA SER A 245 -20.38 -23.51 36.38
C SER A 245 -21.78 -23.92 36.84
N TYR A 246 -22.67 -24.25 35.92
CA TYR A 246 -24.00 -24.75 36.20
C TYR A 246 -24.10 -26.21 35.79
N GLN A 247 -24.41 -27.09 36.74
CA GLN A 247 -24.61 -28.51 36.44
C GLN A 247 -26.01 -28.73 35.89
N LEU A 248 -26.11 -29.07 34.61
CA LEU A 248 -27.37 -29.42 33.94
C LEU A 248 -27.75 -30.88 34.22
N SER A 249 -26.74 -31.76 34.30
CA SER A 249 -26.85 -33.17 34.65
C SER A 249 -25.51 -33.65 35.24
N PRO A 250 -25.41 -34.86 35.82
CA PRO A 250 -24.15 -35.38 36.38
C PRO A 250 -22.98 -35.41 35.38
N GLU A 251 -23.26 -35.45 34.07
CA GLU A 251 -22.23 -35.49 33.02
C GLU A 251 -22.10 -34.18 32.22
N ILE A 252 -23.06 -33.25 32.34
CA ILE A 252 -23.11 -32.03 31.52
C ILE A 252 -23.10 -30.80 32.41
N SER A 253 -22.08 -29.95 32.23
CA SER A 253 -21.95 -28.66 32.89
C SER A 253 -21.88 -27.53 31.86
N ALA A 254 -22.59 -26.43 32.11
CA ALA A 254 -22.49 -25.20 31.36
C ALA A 254 -21.64 -24.19 32.13
N PHE A 255 -20.74 -23.46 31.46
CA PHE A 255 -19.86 -22.51 32.12
C PHE A 255 -20.04 -21.12 31.52
N ALA A 256 -20.24 -20.12 32.37
CA ALA A 256 -20.21 -18.71 31.99
C ALA A 256 -19.10 -18.03 32.77
N GLY A 257 -18.21 -17.28 32.11
CA GLY A 257 -17.10 -16.64 32.80
C GLY A 257 -16.33 -15.67 31.93
N GLY A 258 -15.65 -14.74 32.60
CA GLY A 258 -14.70 -13.84 31.98
C GLY A 258 -13.29 -14.41 32.06
N PHE A 259 -12.42 -13.95 31.15
CA PHE A 259 -10.99 -14.17 31.29
C PHE A 259 -10.22 -12.90 30.98
N TYR A 260 -9.10 -12.76 31.67
CA TYR A 260 -8.07 -11.78 31.38
C TYR A 260 -6.85 -12.54 30.87
N HIS A 261 -6.38 -12.21 29.67
CA HIS A 261 -5.18 -12.79 29.08
C HIS A 261 -4.12 -11.70 28.93
N ARG A 262 -2.87 -11.98 29.31
CA ARG A 262 -1.76 -11.04 29.15
C ARG A 262 -0.48 -11.78 28.78
N VAL A 263 0.19 -11.27 27.76
CA VAL A 263 1.55 -11.68 27.40
C VAL A 263 2.54 -10.95 28.31
N VAL A 264 3.52 -11.67 28.84
CA VAL A 264 4.55 -11.13 29.74
C VAL A 264 5.55 -10.31 28.93
N GLY A 265 5.89 -9.13 29.44
CA GLY A 265 6.75 -8.15 28.77
C GLY A 265 5.97 -6.95 28.25
N ASP A 266 6.59 -6.23 27.31
CA ASP A 266 6.04 -5.06 26.60
C ASP A 266 5.06 -5.43 25.48
N GLY A 267 4.87 -6.72 25.20
CA GLY A 267 4.07 -7.19 24.07
C GLY A 267 4.75 -7.01 22.70
N VAL A 268 6.01 -6.56 22.65
CA VAL A 268 6.73 -6.26 21.40
C VAL A 268 7.44 -7.50 20.86
N TYR A 269 7.02 -8.02 19.71
CA TYR A 269 7.72 -9.12 19.07
C TYR A 269 8.82 -8.55 18.16
N ASP A 270 10.07 -8.67 18.60
CA ASP A 270 11.24 -8.29 17.81
C ASP A 270 11.65 -9.41 16.83
N ASP A 271 12.36 -9.03 15.77
CA ASP A 271 12.98 -9.93 14.78
C ASP A 271 12.02 -10.93 14.11
N LEU A 272 10.78 -10.51 13.86
CA LEU A 272 9.85 -11.30 13.05
C LEU A 272 10.41 -11.42 11.62
N PRO A 273 10.63 -12.65 11.11
CA PRO A 273 11.17 -12.84 9.78
C PRO A 273 10.24 -12.22 8.74
N ALA A 274 10.88 -11.55 7.80
CA ALA A 274 10.25 -10.76 6.78
C ALA A 274 10.73 -11.32 5.44
N GLN A 275 9.82 -11.72 4.54
CA GLN A 275 10.22 -12.09 3.19
C GLN A 275 10.48 -10.82 2.37
N LEU A 276 11.73 -10.70 1.90
CA LEU A 276 12.19 -9.66 1.00
C LEU A 276 11.80 -9.97 -0.45
N LEU A 277 11.21 -9.00 -1.15
CA LEU A 277 10.91 -9.06 -2.59
C LEU A 277 12.04 -8.48 -3.46
#